data_AF-A0A377BWD3-F1
#
_entry.id   AF-A0A377BWD3-F1
#
_cell.length_a   1.000
_cell.length_b   1.000
_cell.length_c   1.000
_cell.angle_alpha   90.00
_cell.angle_beta   90.00
_cell.angle_gamma   90.00
#
_symmetry.space_group_name_H-M   'P 1'
#
loop_
_entity.id
_entity.type
_entity.pdbx_description
1 polymer ?
#
loop_
_entity_poly.entity_id
_entity_poly.type
_entity_poly.pdbx_seq_one_letter_code
_entity_poly.pdbx_strand_id
1 'polypeptide(L)'
;MAMGALGLAMVGMTALAPVLAHVLGPVIIPVYEMLGANPSMFAGTLLACDMGGFFLAKELAGGDVAAWLYSGLILGSMMGPTIVFSIPVALGIIEPSDRRYLALGVLAGIGDHSDWLYCWWPGGYVLRCQINGQPVEFTFALILMNMIPVLIVAVLVALGLKFIPEKMINGFQIFAKFLVALITLGLAAAVVKFLLGWELIPGLDPIFMAPGDKPGEVMRAIEVIVLSPACC
;
A
#
# COMPACT_ATOMS: atom_id res chain seq x y z
N MET A 1 -15.91 12.07 -13.75
CA MET A 1 -16.09 11.95 -12.29
C MET A 1 -15.11 10.97 -11.61
N ALA A 2 -14.42 10.08 -12.33
CA ALA A 2 -13.51 9.09 -11.72
C ALA A 2 -12.24 9.67 -11.09
N MET A 3 -11.59 10.67 -11.74
CA MET A 3 -10.33 11.26 -11.24
C MET A 3 -10.49 12.01 -9.91
N GLY A 4 -11.67 12.60 -9.65
CA GLY A 4 -11.92 13.34 -8.41
C GLY A 4 -12.00 12.42 -7.18
N ALA A 5 -12.70 11.29 -7.30
CA ALA A 5 -12.85 10.34 -6.19
C ALA A 5 -11.51 9.67 -5.82
N LEU A 6 -10.73 9.27 -6.83
CA LEU A 6 -9.38 8.72 -6.64
C LEU A 6 -8.43 9.76 -6.02
N GLY A 7 -8.46 11.00 -6.52
CA GLY A 7 -7.66 12.09 -5.97
C GLY A 7 -8.00 12.37 -4.50
N LEU A 8 -9.28 12.47 -4.14
CA LEU A 8 -9.67 12.68 -2.75
C LEU A 8 -9.21 11.54 -1.83
N ALA A 9 -9.23 10.30 -2.32
CA ALA A 9 -8.74 9.14 -1.57
C ALA A 9 -7.22 9.20 -1.34
N MET A 10 -6.45 9.57 -2.37
CA MET A 10 -5.00 9.80 -2.23
C MET A 10 -4.72 10.92 -1.22
N VAL A 11 -5.41 12.07 -1.31
CA VAL A 11 -5.19 13.17 -0.37
C VAL A 11 -5.45 12.73 1.07
N GLY A 12 -6.60 12.08 1.29
CA GLY A 12 -7.00 11.62 2.60
C GLY A 12 -6.00 10.64 3.21
N MET A 13 -5.51 9.69 2.40
CA MET A 13 -4.54 8.70 2.87
C MET A 13 -3.14 9.27 3.08
N THR A 14 -2.66 10.16 2.23
CA THR A 14 -1.36 10.82 2.45
C THR A 14 -1.38 11.60 3.76
N ALA A 15 -2.46 12.34 4.04
CA ALA A 15 -2.60 13.10 5.28
C ALA A 15 -2.73 12.19 6.52
N LEU A 16 -3.33 11.01 6.37
CA LEU A 16 -3.52 10.01 7.43
C LEU A 16 -2.33 9.06 7.62
N ALA A 17 -1.43 8.94 6.66
CA ALA A 17 -0.31 8.00 6.69
C ALA A 17 0.48 8.03 8.01
N PRO A 18 0.92 9.20 8.54
CA PRO A 18 1.63 9.23 9.82
C PRO A 18 0.77 8.80 11.02
N VAL A 19 -0.52 9.14 11.01
CA VAL A 19 -1.47 8.74 12.06
C VAL A 19 -1.67 7.22 12.04
N LEU A 20 -1.85 6.64 10.85
CA LEU A 20 -1.96 5.21 10.67
C LEU A 20 -0.66 4.49 11.06
N ALA A 21 0.50 5.02 10.71
CA ALA A 21 1.79 4.47 11.13
C ALA A 21 1.95 4.50 12.66
N HIS A 22 1.50 5.56 13.34
CA HIS A 22 1.51 5.63 14.81
C HIS A 22 0.56 4.64 15.48
N VAL A 23 -0.65 4.44 14.92
CA VAL A 23 -1.66 3.54 15.48
C VAL A 23 -1.32 2.07 15.20
N LEU A 24 -0.86 1.77 13.98
CA LEU A 24 -0.58 0.40 13.55
C LEU A 24 0.86 -0.03 13.86
N GLY A 25 1.79 0.92 13.98
CA GLY A 25 3.22 0.68 14.23
C GLY A 25 3.51 -0.21 15.44
N PRO A 26 2.92 0.00 16.62
CA PRO A 26 3.16 -0.81 17.81
C PRO A 26 2.86 -2.31 17.63
N VAL A 27 2.00 -2.67 16.67
CA VAL A 27 1.65 -4.06 16.38
C VAL A 27 2.43 -4.59 15.17
N ILE A 28 2.53 -3.80 14.10
CA ILE A 28 3.15 -4.25 12.84
C ILE A 28 4.67 -4.33 12.96
N ILE A 29 5.30 -3.30 13.54
CA ILE A 29 6.76 -3.21 13.66
C ILE A 29 7.35 -4.47 14.32
N PRO A 30 6.92 -4.88 15.54
CA PRO A 30 7.51 -6.06 16.16
C PRO A 30 7.21 -7.35 15.40
N VAL A 31 6.04 -7.48 14.78
CA VAL A 31 5.67 -8.69 14.01
C VAL A 31 6.56 -8.85 12.78
N TYR A 32 6.78 -7.77 12.03
CA TYR A 32 7.59 -7.81 10.82
C TYR A 32 9.08 -7.91 11.14
N GLU A 33 9.56 -7.19 12.17
CA GLU A 33 10.96 -7.29 12.61
C GLU A 33 11.30 -8.69 13.16
N MET A 34 10.37 -9.35 13.87
CA MET A 34 10.56 -10.75 14.29
C MET A 34 10.69 -11.72 13.11
N LEU A 35 10.04 -11.42 11.99
CA LEU A 35 10.15 -12.19 10.74
C LEU A 35 11.40 -11.79 9.92
N GLY A 36 12.20 -10.82 10.39
CA GLY A 36 13.35 -10.28 9.69
C GLY A 36 12.99 -9.37 8.51
N ALA A 37 11.73 -8.95 8.41
CA ALA A 37 11.21 -8.11 7.35
C ALA A 37 10.98 -6.67 7.82
N ASN A 38 11.04 -5.73 6.88
CA ASN A 38 10.74 -4.34 7.14
C ASN A 38 9.21 -4.14 7.28
N PRO A 39 8.72 -3.41 8.29
CA PRO A 39 7.29 -3.19 8.51
C PRO A 39 6.58 -2.45 7.38
N SER A 40 7.31 -1.73 6.53
CA SER A 40 6.77 -1.12 5.31
C SER A 40 6.08 -2.13 4.40
N MET A 41 6.47 -3.41 4.42
CA MET A 41 5.87 -4.48 3.60
C MET A 41 4.39 -4.69 3.90
N PHE A 42 3.92 -4.38 5.11
CA PHE A 42 2.50 -4.41 5.45
C PHE A 42 1.67 -3.48 4.56
N ALA A 43 2.17 -2.26 4.34
CA ALA A 43 1.44 -1.25 3.58
C ALA A 43 1.25 -1.68 2.12
N GLY A 44 2.31 -2.14 1.45
CA GLY A 44 2.23 -2.61 0.05
C GLY A 44 1.45 -3.92 -0.12
N THR A 45 1.41 -4.77 0.90
CA THR A 45 0.64 -6.02 0.87
C THR A 45 -0.87 -5.72 0.84
N LEU A 46 -1.33 -4.80 1.68
CA LEU A 46 -2.76 -4.58 1.91
C LEU A 46 -3.33 -3.37 1.18
N LEU A 47 -2.53 -2.34 0.93
CA LEU A 47 -2.98 -1.10 0.31
C LEU A 47 -2.31 -0.94 -1.05
N ALA A 48 -3.13 -0.59 -2.02
CA ALA A 48 -2.65 -0.22 -3.34
C ALA A 48 -1.84 1.10 -3.27
N CYS A 49 -0.88 1.23 -4.18
CA CYS A 49 -0.04 2.42 -4.29
C CYS A 49 -0.86 3.69 -4.51
N ASP A 50 -1.97 3.59 -5.24
CA ASP A 50 -2.93 4.65 -5.53
C ASP A 50 -3.91 4.94 -4.39
N MET A 51 -4.01 4.06 -3.40
CA MET A 51 -4.75 4.27 -2.15
C MET A 51 -3.83 4.76 -1.02
N GLY A 52 -2.67 5.32 -1.36
CA GLY A 52 -1.72 5.85 -0.39
C GLY A 52 -0.88 4.79 0.34
N GLY A 53 -0.89 3.54 -0.12
CA GLY A 53 0.00 2.48 0.38
C GLY A 53 1.49 2.87 0.30
N PHE A 54 1.87 3.66 -0.71
CA PHE A 54 3.22 4.19 -0.85
C PHE A 54 3.60 5.17 0.28
N PHE A 55 2.70 6.06 0.70
CA PHE A 55 2.95 7.00 1.79
C PHE A 55 2.99 6.29 3.14
N LEU A 56 2.09 5.34 3.37
CA LEU A 56 2.13 4.53 4.58
C LEU A 56 3.41 3.67 4.65
N ALA A 57 3.85 3.11 3.52
CA ALA A 57 5.12 2.38 3.44
C ALA A 57 6.30 3.27 3.79
N LYS A 58 6.28 4.56 3.40
CA LYS A 58 7.34 5.53 3.72
C LYS A 58 7.47 5.73 5.23
N GLU A 59 6.34 5.96 5.89
CA GLU A 59 6.29 6.19 7.34
C GLU A 59 6.69 4.93 8.13
N LEU A 60 6.28 3.75 7.64
CA LEU A 60 6.62 2.47 8.28
C LEU A 60 8.05 1.99 7.98
N ALA A 61 8.73 2.51 6.95
CA ALA A 61 10.05 2.03 6.57
C ALA A 61 11.18 2.41 7.54
N GLY A 62 10.96 3.39 8.42
CA GLY A 62 11.94 3.80 9.45
C GLY A 62 13.26 4.32 8.88
N GLY A 63 13.28 4.79 7.63
CA GLY A 63 14.48 5.28 6.94
C GLY A 63 15.10 4.32 5.92
N ASP A 64 14.59 3.09 5.80
CA ASP A 64 15.01 2.16 4.74
C ASP A 64 14.32 2.50 3.39
N VAL A 65 15.04 3.25 2.57
CA VAL A 65 14.56 3.70 1.25
C VAL A 65 14.31 2.52 0.31
N ALA A 66 15.11 1.44 0.40
CA ALA A 66 14.93 0.28 -0.47
C ALA A 66 13.65 -0.47 -0.12
N ALA A 67 13.41 -0.73 1.17
CA ALA A 67 12.18 -1.40 1.62
C ALA A 67 10.92 -0.60 1.30
N TRP A 68 10.96 0.73 1.49
CA TRP A 68 9.86 1.63 1.13
C TRP A 68 9.49 1.55 -0.35
N LEU A 69 10.48 1.67 -1.25
CA LEU A 69 10.23 1.64 -2.70
C LEU A 69 9.73 0.27 -3.15
N TYR A 70 10.32 -0.80 -2.62
CA TYR A 70 9.90 -2.17 -2.93
C TYR A 70 8.45 -2.40 -2.51
N SER A 71 8.11 -2.07 -1.26
CA SER A 71 6.75 -2.22 -0.75
C SER A 71 5.76 -1.29 -1.45
N GLY A 72 6.07 0.00 -1.54
CA GLY A 72 5.14 1.02 -2.00
C GLY A 72 4.91 1.02 -3.51
N LEU A 73 5.92 0.69 -4.32
CA LEU A 73 5.83 0.71 -5.77
C LEU A 73 5.61 -0.68 -6.37
N ILE A 74 6.44 -1.66 -6.01
CA ILE A 74 6.36 -2.99 -6.63
C ILE A 74 5.22 -3.78 -6.00
N LEU A 75 5.32 -4.04 -4.69
CA LEU A 75 4.30 -4.82 -4.00
C LEU A 75 2.93 -4.12 -4.00
N GLY A 76 2.92 -2.81 -3.75
CA GLY A 76 1.73 -1.97 -3.72
C GLY A 76 1.07 -1.75 -5.08
N SER A 77 1.73 -2.05 -6.21
CA SER A 77 1.08 -2.01 -7.53
C SER A 77 0.56 -3.38 -7.99
N MET A 78 1.05 -4.46 -7.40
CA MET A 78 0.65 -5.82 -7.77
C MET A 78 -0.31 -6.42 -6.74
N MET A 79 0.11 -6.52 -5.49
CA MET A 79 -0.65 -7.19 -4.43
C MET A 79 -1.74 -6.31 -3.85
N GLY A 80 -1.41 -5.05 -3.54
CA GLY A 80 -2.36 -4.07 -3.02
C GLY A 80 -3.67 -4.00 -3.84
N PRO A 81 -3.63 -3.66 -5.15
CA PRO A 81 -4.83 -3.54 -5.97
C PRO A 81 -5.57 -4.86 -6.10
N THR A 82 -4.86 -5.98 -6.09
CA THR A 82 -5.51 -7.30 -6.11
C THR A 82 -6.41 -7.49 -4.88
N ILE A 83 -5.92 -7.14 -3.70
CA ILE A 83 -6.64 -7.31 -2.43
C ILE A 83 -7.78 -6.29 -2.26
N VAL A 84 -7.51 -5.00 -2.46
CA VAL A 84 -8.49 -3.94 -2.19
C VAL A 84 -9.44 -3.65 -3.35
N PHE A 85 -9.11 -4.09 -4.57
CA PHE A 85 -9.90 -3.78 -5.76
C PHE A 85 -10.33 -5.03 -6.53
N SER A 86 -9.40 -5.80 -7.09
CA SER A 86 -9.73 -6.89 -8.01
C SER A 86 -10.57 -7.98 -7.35
N ILE A 87 -10.23 -8.41 -6.14
CA ILE A 87 -10.97 -9.46 -5.42
C ILE A 87 -12.40 -8.99 -5.07
N PRO A 88 -12.62 -7.85 -4.37
CA PRO A 88 -13.97 -7.38 -4.05
C PRO A 88 -14.85 -7.12 -5.28
N VAL A 89 -14.29 -6.47 -6.31
CA VAL A 89 -15.03 -6.10 -7.52
C VAL A 89 -15.40 -7.34 -8.32
N ALA A 90 -14.45 -8.25 -8.56
CA ALA A 90 -14.72 -9.47 -9.31
C ALA A 90 -15.74 -10.37 -8.58
N LEU A 91 -15.64 -10.50 -7.25
CA LEU A 91 -16.60 -11.29 -6.47
C LEU A 91 -17.99 -10.63 -6.37
N GLY A 92 -18.07 -9.31 -6.53
CA GLY A 92 -19.34 -8.57 -6.60
C GLY A 92 -20.08 -8.74 -7.93
N ILE A 93 -19.39 -9.12 -9.00
CA ILE A 93 -19.94 -9.25 -10.36
C ILE A 93 -20.16 -10.73 -10.74
N ILE A 94 -19.28 -11.63 -10.30
CA ILE A 94 -19.25 -13.02 -10.77
C ILE A 94 -20.40 -13.87 -10.20
N GLU A 95 -20.90 -14.81 -11.02
CA GLU A 95 -21.87 -15.79 -10.57
C GLU A 95 -21.29 -16.74 -9.51
N PRO A 96 -22.11 -17.25 -8.56
CA PRO A 96 -21.63 -18.14 -7.51
C PRO A 96 -20.90 -19.40 -7.99
N SER A 97 -21.28 -19.93 -9.16
CA SER A 97 -20.67 -21.08 -9.82
C SER A 97 -19.21 -20.83 -10.23
N ASP A 98 -18.89 -19.62 -10.67
CA ASP A 98 -17.58 -19.30 -11.27
C ASP A 98 -16.58 -18.72 -10.26
N ARG A 99 -17.00 -18.52 -9.01
CA ARG A 99 -16.12 -18.03 -7.91
C ARG A 99 -14.87 -18.87 -7.71
N ARG A 100 -14.94 -20.19 -7.98
CA ARG A 100 -13.79 -21.09 -7.90
C ARG A 100 -12.73 -20.76 -8.95
N TYR A 101 -13.14 -20.40 -10.18
CA TYR A 101 -12.21 -20.00 -11.24
C TYR A 101 -11.57 -18.65 -10.95
N LEU A 102 -12.33 -17.72 -10.37
CA LEU A 102 -11.78 -16.45 -9.89
C LEU A 102 -10.74 -16.67 -8.78
N ALA A 103 -11.04 -17.52 -7.79
CA ALA A 103 -10.06 -17.87 -6.76
C ALA A 103 -8.80 -18.49 -7.36
N LEU A 104 -8.93 -19.41 -8.34
CA LEU A 104 -7.79 -20.00 -9.04
C LEU A 104 -7.00 -18.97 -9.87
N GLY A 105 -7.66 -17.99 -10.49
CA GLY A 105 -6.99 -16.91 -11.22
C GLY A 105 -6.22 -15.96 -10.30
N VAL A 106 -6.80 -15.59 -9.16
CA VAL A 106 -6.13 -14.79 -8.12
C VAL A 106 -4.95 -15.58 -7.53
N LEU A 107 -5.13 -16.88 -7.28
CA LEU A 107 -4.06 -17.79 -6.85
C LEU A 107 -2.92 -17.85 -7.86
N ALA A 108 -3.23 -17.95 -9.16
CA ALA A 108 -2.25 -17.94 -10.22
C ALA A 108 -1.50 -16.60 -10.27
N GLY A 109 -2.20 -15.45 -10.19
CA GLY A 109 -1.55 -14.13 -10.21
C GLY A 109 -0.70 -13.82 -8.96
N ILE A 110 -1.07 -14.33 -7.79
CA ILE A 110 -0.25 -14.23 -6.58
C ILE A 110 0.96 -15.17 -6.68
N GLY A 111 0.78 -16.37 -7.23
CA GLY A 111 1.86 -17.34 -7.43
C GLY A 111 2.85 -16.93 -8.54
N ASP A 112 2.38 -16.18 -9.53
CA ASP A 112 3.17 -15.68 -10.67
C ASP A 112 3.71 -14.27 -10.44
N HIS A 113 3.71 -13.79 -9.19
CA HIS A 113 4.44 -12.56 -8.85
C HIS A 113 5.85 -12.67 -9.42
N SER A 114 6.17 -11.77 -10.35
CA SER A 114 7.43 -11.73 -11.10
C SER A 114 8.66 -11.73 -10.19
N ASP A 115 8.53 -11.40 -8.91
CA ASP A 115 9.54 -11.61 -7.86
C ASP A 115 10.01 -13.06 -7.70
N TRP A 116 9.16 -14.06 -7.95
CA TRP A 116 9.59 -15.47 -8.00
C TRP A 116 10.49 -15.74 -9.18
N LEU A 117 10.21 -15.13 -10.34
CA LEU A 117 11.05 -15.22 -11.52
C LEU A 117 12.38 -14.48 -11.31
N TYR A 118 12.37 -13.34 -10.61
CA TYR A 118 13.57 -12.62 -10.20
C TYR A 118 14.40 -13.41 -9.17
N CYS A 119 13.76 -14.19 -8.30
CA CYS A 119 14.43 -15.06 -7.32
C CYS A 119 14.95 -16.38 -7.93
N TRP A 120 14.29 -16.90 -8.98
CA TRP A 120 14.68 -18.12 -9.67
C TRP A 120 15.79 -17.89 -10.71
N TRP A 121 15.93 -16.66 -11.23
CA TRP A 121 16.98 -16.32 -12.19
C TRP A 121 18.34 -16.13 -11.52
N PRO A 122 19.37 -16.93 -11.83
CA PRO A 122 20.70 -16.87 -11.19
C PRO A 122 21.51 -15.59 -11.53
N GLY A 123 20.93 -14.67 -12.31
CA GLY A 123 21.57 -13.43 -12.77
C GLY A 123 21.41 -12.21 -11.85
N GLY A 124 20.79 -12.35 -10.66
CA GLY A 124 20.82 -11.35 -9.59
C GLY A 124 20.73 -9.89 -10.06
N TYR A 125 19.57 -9.50 -10.59
CA TYR A 125 19.36 -8.11 -11.00
C TYR A 125 19.33 -7.22 -9.75
N VAL A 126 20.45 -6.55 -9.46
CA VAL A 126 20.46 -5.39 -8.58
C VAL A 126 19.76 -4.29 -9.35
N LEU A 127 18.47 -4.06 -9.10
CA LEU A 127 17.87 -2.80 -9.51
C LEU A 127 18.69 -1.71 -8.80
N ARG A 128 19.34 -0.86 -9.58
CA ARG A 128 20.02 0.33 -9.08
C ARG A 128 19.11 1.49 -9.41
N CYS A 129 18.26 1.87 -8.47
CA CYS A 129 17.54 3.13 -8.57
C CYS A 129 18.37 4.20 -7.89
N GLN A 130 18.63 5.31 -8.59
CA GLN A 130 19.12 6.52 -7.96
C GLN A 130 17.91 7.38 -7.61
N ILE A 131 17.73 7.66 -6.33
CA ILE A 131 16.81 8.70 -5.86
C ILE A 131 17.68 9.75 -5.16
N ASN A 132 17.56 11.02 -5.58
CA ASN A 132 18.33 12.14 -5.02
C ASN A 132 19.86 11.92 -4.98
N GLY A 133 20.43 11.23 -5.99
CA GLY A 133 21.87 11.01 -6.10
C GLY A 133 22.46 9.93 -5.17
N GLN A 134 21.64 9.27 -4.34
CA GLN A 134 22.09 8.10 -3.57
C GLN A 134 21.75 6.80 -4.31
N PRO A 135 22.70 5.88 -4.49
CA PRO A 135 22.41 4.57 -5.05
C PRO A 135 21.60 3.76 -4.04
N VAL A 136 20.32 3.54 -4.33
CA VAL A 136 19.50 2.57 -3.61
C VAL A 136 19.77 1.22 -4.24
N GLU A 137 20.61 0.42 -3.57
CA GLU A 137 20.89 -0.95 -3.98
C GLU A 137 19.83 -1.87 -3.38
N PHE A 138 18.94 -2.37 -4.25
CA PHE A 138 18.07 -3.47 -3.86
C PHE A 138 18.92 -4.74 -3.71
N THR A 139 19.34 -5.02 -2.48
CA THR A 139 20.10 -6.23 -2.17
C THR A 139 19.17 -7.44 -2.24
N PHE A 140 19.62 -8.53 -2.85
CA PHE A 140 18.85 -9.77 -2.95
C PHE A 140 18.36 -10.28 -1.59
N ALA A 141 19.18 -10.15 -0.54
CA ALA A 141 18.81 -10.50 0.83
C ALA A 141 17.64 -9.67 1.39
N LEU A 142 17.56 -8.38 1.04
CA LEU A 142 16.49 -7.50 1.50
C LEU A 142 15.16 -7.88 0.87
N ILE A 143 15.15 -8.14 -0.44
CA ILE A 143 13.96 -8.63 -1.15
C ILE A 143 13.50 -9.95 -0.52
N LEU A 144 14.41 -10.92 -0.38
CA LEU A 144 14.07 -12.27 0.06
C LEU A 144 13.49 -12.31 1.49
N MET A 145 14.05 -11.53 2.42
CA MET A 145 13.51 -11.43 3.79
C MET A 145 12.14 -10.73 3.81
N ASN A 146 11.99 -9.68 3.02
CA ASN A 146 10.74 -8.94 2.89
C ASN A 146 9.63 -9.74 2.19
N MET A 147 9.98 -10.74 1.38
CA MET A 147 9.00 -11.63 0.74
C MET A 147 8.37 -12.65 1.70
N ILE A 148 9.03 -13.01 2.81
CA ILE A 148 8.50 -13.99 3.76
C ILE A 148 7.12 -13.60 4.29
N PRO A 149 6.89 -12.41 4.87
CA PRO A 149 5.57 -12.02 5.36
C PRO A 149 4.55 -11.90 4.23
N VAL A 150 4.96 -11.42 3.07
CA VAL A 150 4.09 -11.30 1.88
C VAL A 150 3.58 -12.68 1.46
N LEU A 151 4.47 -13.67 1.42
CA LEU A 151 4.15 -15.05 1.04
C LEU A 151 3.20 -15.70 2.04
N ILE A 152 3.38 -15.44 3.34
CA ILE A 152 2.46 -15.91 4.38
C ILE A 152 1.05 -15.35 4.12
N VAL A 153 0.94 -14.03 3.91
CA VAL A 153 -0.37 -13.40 3.64
C VAL A 153 -0.97 -13.92 2.34
N ALA A 154 -0.17 -14.03 1.28
CA ALA A 154 -0.57 -14.61 -0.01
C ALA A 154 -1.18 -16.01 0.15
N VAL A 155 -0.48 -16.90 0.85
CA VAL A 155 -0.93 -18.28 1.11
C VAL A 155 -2.18 -18.31 2.00
N LEU A 156 -2.29 -17.40 2.97
CA LEU A 156 -3.49 -17.30 3.80
C LEU A 156 -4.72 -16.85 2.99
N VAL A 157 -4.57 -15.82 2.15
CA VAL A 157 -5.65 -15.34 1.27
C VAL A 157 -6.03 -16.42 0.26
N ALA A 158 -5.03 -17.08 -0.32
CA ALA A 158 -5.15 -18.23 -1.20
C ALA A 158 -6.01 -19.35 -0.60
N LEU A 159 -5.66 -19.79 0.61
CA LEU A 159 -6.39 -20.83 1.33
C LEU A 159 -7.79 -20.35 1.72
N GLY A 160 -7.93 -19.09 2.14
CA GLY A 160 -9.21 -18.47 2.47
C GLY A 160 -10.18 -18.50 1.29
N LEU A 161 -9.71 -18.14 0.09
CA LEU A 161 -10.52 -18.16 -1.14
C LEU A 161 -10.86 -19.59 -1.58
N LYS A 162 -9.97 -20.56 -1.36
CA LYS A 162 -10.20 -21.97 -1.69
C LYS A 162 -11.25 -22.63 -0.80
N PHE A 163 -11.18 -22.41 0.52
CA PHE A 163 -12.01 -23.12 1.48
C PHE A 163 -13.30 -22.38 1.82
N ILE A 164 -13.27 -21.04 1.92
CA ILE A 164 -14.42 -20.25 2.35
C ILE A 164 -14.51 -18.92 1.58
N PRO A 165 -14.75 -18.95 0.25
CA PRO A 165 -14.78 -17.73 -0.57
C PRO A 165 -15.82 -16.73 -0.07
N GLU A 166 -16.99 -17.20 0.38
CA GLU A 166 -18.09 -16.32 0.78
C GLU A 166 -17.80 -15.48 2.04
N LYS A 167 -17.10 -16.06 3.03
CA LYS A 167 -16.65 -15.29 4.20
C LYS A 167 -15.53 -14.33 3.85
N MET A 168 -14.64 -14.72 2.93
CA MET A 168 -13.57 -13.84 2.43
C MET A 168 -14.15 -12.63 1.69
N ILE A 169 -15.20 -12.81 0.87
CA ILE A 169 -15.90 -11.70 0.18
C ILE A 169 -16.39 -10.69 1.20
N ASN A 170 -17.17 -11.16 2.19
CA ASN A 170 -17.73 -10.27 3.20
C ASN A 170 -16.62 -9.59 4.01
N GLY A 171 -15.55 -10.31 4.34
CA GLY A 171 -14.39 -9.75 5.02
C GLY A 171 -13.72 -8.62 4.22
N PHE A 172 -13.41 -8.85 2.95
CA PHE A 172 -12.79 -7.84 2.09
C PHE A 172 -13.73 -6.66 1.79
N GLN A 173 -15.04 -6.90 1.64
CA GLN A 173 -16.01 -5.82 1.46
C GLN A 173 -16.14 -4.95 2.72
N ILE A 174 -16.16 -5.55 3.91
CA ILE A 174 -16.18 -4.82 5.18
C ILE A 174 -14.87 -4.03 5.32
N PHE A 175 -13.73 -4.65 5.03
CA PHE A 175 -12.42 -4.00 5.05
C PHE A 175 -12.38 -2.80 4.10
N ALA A 176 -12.83 -2.96 2.85
CA ALA A 176 -12.87 -1.87 1.87
C ALA A 176 -13.79 -0.73 2.32
N LYS A 177 -14.99 -1.04 2.85
CA LYS A 177 -15.91 -0.03 3.40
C LYS A 177 -15.31 0.70 4.59
N PHE A 178 -14.63 -0.02 5.49
CA PHE A 178 -13.93 0.55 6.62
C PHE A 178 -12.79 1.47 6.19
N LEU A 179 -11.98 1.05 5.22
CA LEU A 179 -10.93 1.88 4.64
C LEU A 179 -11.51 3.16 4.04
N VAL A 180 -12.53 3.07 3.19
CA VAL A 180 -13.16 4.27 2.59
C VAL A 180 -13.70 5.21 3.66
N ALA A 181 -14.34 4.68 4.72
CA ALA A 181 -14.81 5.49 5.83
C ALA A 181 -13.65 6.19 6.56
N LEU A 182 -12.57 5.46 6.84
CA LEU A 182 -11.37 6.01 7.49
C LEU A 182 -10.73 7.11 6.66
N ILE A 183 -10.58 6.90 5.35
CA ILE A 183 -10.04 7.87 4.38
C ILE A 183 -10.89 9.13 4.37
N THR A 184 -12.20 8.96 4.32
CA THR A 184 -13.16 10.08 4.27
C THR A 184 -13.09 10.91 5.56
N LEU A 185 -13.00 10.27 6.72
CA LEU A 185 -12.85 10.94 8.02
C LEU A 185 -11.51 11.67 8.13
N GLY A 186 -10.42 11.04 7.68
CA GLY A 186 -9.10 11.66 7.67
C GLY A 186 -9.04 12.87 6.76
N LEU A 187 -9.61 12.77 5.55
CA LEU A 187 -9.73 13.90 4.64
C LEU A 187 -10.54 15.04 5.26
N ALA A 188 -11.68 14.74 5.89
CA ALA A 188 -12.50 15.74 6.56
C ALA A 188 -11.72 16.44 7.69
N ALA A 189 -11.01 15.68 8.52
CA ALA A 189 -10.16 16.23 9.58
C ALA A 189 -9.00 17.08 9.04
N ALA A 190 -8.39 16.66 7.93
CA ALA A 190 -7.31 17.38 7.26
C ALA A 190 -7.79 18.71 6.67
N VAL A 191 -8.99 18.74 6.07
CA VAL A 191 -9.64 19.97 5.59
C VAL A 191 -9.98 20.91 6.74
N VAL A 192 -10.49 20.39 7.86
CA VAL A 192 -10.74 21.17 9.08
C VAL A 192 -9.45 21.79 9.63
N LYS A 193 -8.36 21.01 9.69
CA LYS A 193 -7.04 21.53 10.11
C LYS A 193 -6.58 22.65 9.20
N PHE A 194 -6.75 22.52 7.89
CA PHE A 194 -6.37 23.55 6.91
C PHE A 194 -7.20 24.83 7.02
N LEU A 195 -8.53 24.71 7.16
CA LEU A 195 -9.43 25.88 7.18
C LEU A 195 -9.52 26.58 8.53
N LEU A 196 -9.46 25.83 9.64
CA LEU A 196 -9.71 26.33 10.99
C LEU A 196 -8.44 26.41 11.86
N GLY A 197 -7.33 25.79 11.44
CA GLY A 197 -6.09 25.73 12.22
C GLY A 197 -6.21 24.86 13.49
N TRP A 198 -7.31 24.13 13.66
CA TRP A 198 -7.53 23.24 14.79
C TRP A 198 -7.03 21.83 14.50
N GLU A 199 -6.14 21.32 15.35
CA GLU A 199 -5.66 19.94 15.28
C GLU A 199 -6.68 18.99 15.91
N LEU A 200 -7.62 18.50 15.09
CA LEU A 200 -8.60 17.50 15.54
C LEU A 200 -7.96 16.12 15.80
N ILE A 201 -6.88 15.81 15.07
CA ILE A 201 -6.10 14.57 15.18
C ILE A 201 -4.61 14.96 15.27
N PRO A 202 -3.89 14.57 16.33
CA PRO A 202 -2.46 14.85 16.47
C PRO A 202 -1.65 14.03 15.45
N GLY A 203 -0.65 14.64 14.82
CA GLY A 203 0.22 13.99 13.83
C GLY A 203 -0.30 13.97 12.40
N LEU A 204 -1.41 14.66 12.12
CA LEU A 204 -1.98 14.73 10.77
C LEU A 204 -1.14 15.64 9.86
N ASP A 205 -0.69 15.10 8.73
CA ASP A 205 0.19 15.81 7.81
C ASP A 205 -0.61 16.86 7.02
N PRO A 206 -0.10 18.10 6.86
CA PRO A 206 -0.84 19.15 6.18
C PRO A 206 -1.04 18.82 4.68
N ILE A 207 -2.25 19.11 4.18
CA ILE A 207 -2.63 18.85 2.78
C ILE A 207 -1.81 19.72 1.80
N PHE A 208 -1.54 20.94 2.21
CA PHE A 208 -0.78 21.95 1.45
C PHE A 208 0.61 22.14 2.07
N MET A 209 1.54 22.70 1.30
CA MET A 209 2.86 23.08 1.80
C MET A 209 2.76 23.92 3.07
N ALA A 210 3.47 23.49 4.11
CA ALA A 210 3.68 24.30 5.31
C ALA A 210 4.93 25.18 5.14
N PRO A 211 5.06 26.29 5.90
CA PRO A 211 6.28 27.10 5.88
C PRO A 211 7.49 26.26 6.32
N GLY A 212 8.34 25.86 5.36
CA GLY A 212 9.50 24.98 5.60
C GLY A 212 9.63 23.82 4.60
N ASP A 213 8.58 23.49 3.85
CA ASP A 213 8.61 22.45 2.82
C ASP A 213 9.34 22.96 1.56
N LYS A 214 10.29 22.16 1.04
CA LYS A 214 10.91 22.43 -0.27
C LYS A 214 10.13 21.70 -1.37
N PRO A 215 9.72 22.39 -2.45
CA PRO A 215 9.07 21.76 -3.60
C PRO A 215 9.93 20.62 -4.15
N GLY A 216 9.39 19.40 -4.23
CA GLY A 216 10.07 18.23 -4.80
C GLY A 216 10.84 17.34 -3.81
N GLU A 217 11.11 17.76 -2.57
CA GLU A 217 11.69 16.88 -1.53
C GLU A 217 10.62 16.24 -0.64
N VAL A 218 9.52 16.97 -0.38
CA VAL A 218 8.41 16.52 0.47
C VAL A 218 7.12 16.59 -0.35
N MET A 219 6.76 15.48 -1.01
CA MET A 219 5.52 15.44 -1.78
C MET A 219 4.32 15.43 -0.83
N ARG A 220 3.63 16.58 -0.72
CA ARG A 220 2.39 16.72 0.06
C ARG A 220 1.19 16.25 -0.76
N ALA A 221 0.10 15.95 -0.07
CA ALA A 221 -1.10 15.32 -0.59
C ALA A 221 -1.62 15.91 -1.92
N ILE A 222 -1.59 17.24 -2.08
CA ILE A 222 -2.07 17.90 -3.31
C ILE A 222 -1.07 17.88 -4.47
N GLU A 223 0.23 17.90 -4.19
CA GLU A 223 1.27 17.85 -5.22
C GLU A 223 1.28 16.50 -5.94
N VAL A 224 1.00 15.43 -5.20
CA VAL A 224 0.93 14.06 -5.73
C VAL A 224 -0.15 13.94 -6.81
N ILE A 225 -1.28 14.63 -6.67
CA ILE A 225 -2.40 14.55 -7.62
C ILE A 225 -2.21 15.52 -8.78
N VAL A 226 -1.65 16.71 -8.53
CA VAL A 226 -1.49 17.75 -9.55
C VAL A 226 -0.26 17.49 -10.43
N LEU A 227 0.80 16.87 -9.92
CA LEU A 227 2.01 16.52 -10.69
C LEU A 227 1.97 15.12 -11.32
N SER A 228 1.16 14.19 -10.80
CA SER A 228 0.99 12.86 -11.41
C SER A 228 0.56 12.88 -12.90
N PRO A 229 -0.29 13.79 -13.41
CA PRO A 229 -0.61 13.83 -14.84
C PRO A 229 0.54 14.31 -15.74
N ALA A 230 1.65 14.82 -15.19
CA ALA A 230 2.81 15.23 -16.01
C ALA A 230 3.78 14.06 -16.31
N CYS A 231 3.58 12.88 -15.70
CA CYS A 231 4.47 11.73 -15.82
C CYS A 231 3.86 10.52 -16.57
N CYS A 232 2.66 10.66 -17.14
CA CYS A 232 2.08 9.68 -18.07
C CYS A 232 2.16 10.18 -19.52
#